data_AF-A0A7X7Y1V3-F1
#
_entry.id   AF-A0A7X7Y1V3-F1
#
_cell.length_a   1.000
_cell.length_b   1.000
_cell.length_c   1.000
_cell.angle_alpha   90.00
_cell.angle_beta   90.00
_cell.angle_gamma   90.00
#
_symmetry.space_group_name_H-M   'P 1'
#
loop_
_entity.id
_entity.type
_entity.pdbx_description
1 polymer ?
#
loop_
_entity_poly.entity_id
_entity_poly.type
_entity_poly.pdbx_seq_one_letter_code
_entity_poly.pdbx_strand_id
1 'polypeptide(L)' 'NNTSSKPASSSQSLIGAEKAKSIAFNHAGVSAANVRDLDVELDEDDGRKIYEIDFEVGDREYEYDIDAYTGKILDWEWDD' A
#
# COMPACT_ATOMS: atom_id res chain seq x y z
N ASN A 1 27.74 -16.89 19.17
CA ASN A 1 26.77 -17.97 19.49
C ASN A 1 26.21 -17.81 20.89
N ASN A 2 24.96 -17.32 21.02
CA ASN A 2 23.97 -17.64 22.07
C ASN A 2 22.67 -16.84 21.74
N THR A 3 21.77 -17.37 20.92
CA THR A 3 20.48 -17.98 21.31
C THR A 3 19.61 -17.14 22.26
N SER A 4 18.56 -16.53 21.71
CA SER A 4 17.30 -16.27 22.41
C SER A 4 16.15 -16.42 21.41
N SER A 5 15.76 -17.66 21.19
CA SER A 5 14.52 -18.05 20.52
C SER A 5 13.35 -17.89 21.50
N LYS A 6 12.46 -16.93 21.23
CA LYS A 6 11.11 -16.84 21.84
C LYS A 6 10.08 -17.28 20.80
N PRO A 7 9.13 -18.17 21.14
CA PRO A 7 8.32 -18.88 20.15
C PRO A 7 7.14 -18.05 19.60
N ALA A 8 6.89 -18.24 18.29
CA ALA A 8 5.68 -17.98 17.51
C ALA A 8 4.88 -16.68 17.76
N SER A 9 5.07 -15.72 16.85
CA SER A 9 3.93 -15.04 16.23
C SER A 9 4.19 -15.12 14.73
N SER A 10 3.19 -15.46 13.91
CA SER A 10 3.35 -15.43 12.46
C SER A 10 3.68 -13.99 12.07
N SER A 11 4.97 -13.68 11.93
CA SER A 11 5.44 -12.39 11.44
C SER A 11 5.06 -12.33 9.97
N GLN A 12 3.79 -12.00 9.71
CA GLN A 12 3.33 -11.69 8.38
C GLN A 12 4.13 -10.45 8.01
N SER A 13 5.13 -10.62 7.14
CA SER A 13 5.95 -9.52 6.68
C SER A 13 5.06 -8.58 5.88
N LEU A 14 5.25 -7.28 6.07
CA LEU A 14 4.56 -6.28 5.25
C LEU A 14 4.89 -6.52 3.78
N ILE A 15 3.92 -6.29 2.91
CA ILE A 15 4.10 -6.44 1.46
C ILE A 15 5.11 -5.42 0.90
N GLY A 16 5.34 -4.32 1.63
CA GLY A 16 6.20 -3.22 1.24
C GLY A 16 5.51 -2.21 0.32
N ALA A 17 5.95 -0.96 0.40
CA ALA A 17 5.41 0.15 -0.40
C ALA A 17 5.49 -0.10 -1.92
N GLU A 18 6.55 -0.75 -2.42
CA GLU A 18 6.68 -1.07 -3.85
C GLU A 18 5.58 -2.02 -4.33
N LYS A 19 5.23 -3.02 -3.50
CA LYS A 19 4.17 -3.96 -3.84
C LYS A 19 2.81 -3.30 -3.77
N ALA A 20 2.57 -2.48 -2.75
CA ALA A 20 1.34 -1.73 -2.58
C ALA A 20 1.10 -0.79 -3.78
N LYS A 21 2.10 0.02 -4.17
CA LYS A 21 2.09 0.84 -5.39
C LYS A 21 1.74 0.05 -6.65
N SER A 22 2.39 -1.09 -6.84
CA SER A 22 2.12 -1.94 -8.01
C SER A 22 0.69 -2.45 -8.04
N ILE A 23 0.07 -2.70 -6.87
CA ILE A 23 -1.33 -3.11 -6.77
C ILE A 23 -2.25 -1.93 -7.16
N ALA A 24 -2.02 -0.74 -6.58
CA ALA A 24 -2.78 0.47 -6.90
C ALA A 24 -2.72 0.80 -8.40
N PHE A 25 -1.53 0.85 -9.01
CA PHE A 25 -1.38 1.17 -10.43
C PHE A 25 -2.04 0.14 -11.34
N ASN A 26 -1.90 -1.14 -11.02
CA ASN A 26 -2.53 -2.20 -11.78
C ASN A 26 -4.07 -2.16 -11.66
N HIS A 27 -4.59 -1.79 -10.49
CA HIS A 27 -6.03 -1.64 -10.27
C HIS A 27 -6.59 -0.43 -11.02
N ALA A 28 -5.93 0.73 -10.92
CA ALA A 28 -6.29 1.95 -11.65
C ALA A 28 -6.09 1.82 -13.18
N GLY A 29 -5.36 0.81 -13.65
CA GLY A 29 -5.03 0.64 -15.06
C GLY A 29 -4.05 1.71 -15.58
N VAL A 30 -3.27 2.30 -14.68
CA VAL A 30 -2.33 3.38 -14.99
C VAL A 30 -0.91 2.85 -15.12
N SER A 31 -0.11 3.54 -15.95
CA SER A 31 1.32 3.29 -16.02
C SER A 31 2.06 4.20 -15.05
N ALA A 32 3.04 3.66 -14.32
CA ALA A 32 3.92 4.43 -13.45
C ALA A 32 4.64 5.58 -14.19
N ALA A 33 4.74 5.52 -15.53
CA ALA A 33 5.30 6.60 -16.34
C ALA A 33 4.39 7.84 -16.45
N ASN A 34 3.10 7.70 -16.20
CA ASN A 34 2.12 8.77 -16.25
C ASN A 34 1.77 9.32 -14.86
N VAL A 35 2.24 8.64 -13.81
CA VAL A 35 1.99 8.99 -12.41
C VAL A 35 2.81 10.22 -12.03
N ARG A 36 2.14 11.14 -11.34
CA ARG A 36 2.71 12.35 -10.74
C ARG A 36 2.32 12.39 -9.26
N ASP A 37 3.05 13.19 -8.52
CA ASP A 37 2.77 13.51 -7.10
C ASP A 37 2.43 12.26 -6.25
N LEU A 38 3.22 11.19 -6.48
CA LEU A 38 3.04 9.90 -5.81
C LEU A 38 3.49 9.96 -4.35
N ASP A 39 2.55 9.77 -3.44
CA ASP A 39 2.79 9.54 -2.04
C ASP A 39 2.45 8.09 -1.64
N VAL A 40 3.17 7.56 -0.66
CA VAL A 40 2.92 6.24 -0.09
C VAL A 40 3.26 6.26 1.39
N GLU A 41 2.24 6.28 2.21
CA GLU A 41 2.37 6.25 3.65
C GLU A 41 1.98 4.88 4.21
N LEU A 42 2.55 4.52 5.35
CA LEU A 42 2.16 3.32 6.10
C LEU A 42 1.51 3.80 7.39
N ASP A 43 0.20 3.64 7.47
CA ASP A 43 -0.56 3.96 8.68
C ASP A 43 -1.06 2.69 9.40
N GLU A 44 -1.59 2.87 10.61
CA GLU A 44 -2.18 1.84 11.45
C GLU A 44 -3.53 2.32 11.99
N ASP A 45 -4.62 1.79 11.42
CA ASP A 45 -6.00 2.05 11.84
C ASP A 45 -6.59 0.82 12.55
N ASP A 46 -7.08 0.99 13.78
CA ASP A 46 -7.67 -0.07 14.62
C ASP A 46 -6.83 -1.37 14.71
N GLY A 47 -5.50 -1.24 14.69
CA GLY A 47 -4.56 -2.36 14.74
C GLY A 47 -4.38 -3.09 13.41
N ARG A 48 -4.91 -2.54 12.30
CA ARG A 48 -4.62 -2.95 10.93
C ARG A 48 -3.61 -1.98 10.33
N LYS A 49 -2.53 -2.51 9.77
CA LYS A 49 -1.60 -1.71 9.00
C LYS A 49 -2.09 -1.55 7.57
N ILE A 50 -2.07 -0.33 7.07
CA ILE A 50 -2.59 0.05 5.76
C ILE A 50 -1.50 0.86 5.04
N TYR A 51 -1.32 0.60 3.76
CA TYR A 51 -0.61 1.51 2.87
C TYR A 51 -1.62 2.44 2.24
N GLU A 52 -1.51 3.71 2.54
CA GLU A 52 -2.22 4.80 1.87
C GLU A 52 -1.37 5.22 0.67
N ILE A 53 -1.97 5.26 -0.51
CA ILE A 53 -1.27 5.57 -1.76
C ILE A 53 -2.08 6.61 -2.51
N ASP A 54 -1.48 7.78 -2.65
CA ASP A 54 -2.04 8.90 -3.38
C ASP A 54 -1.19 9.20 -4.60
N PHE A 55 -1.83 9.41 -5.75
CA PHE A 55 -1.13 9.80 -6.96
C PHE A 55 -2.03 10.46 -7.98
N GLU A 56 -1.43 11.30 -8.82
CA GLU A 56 -2.13 11.98 -9.89
C GLU A 56 -1.82 11.39 -11.26
N VAL A 57 -2.83 11.26 -12.12
CA VAL A 57 -2.65 10.93 -13.55
C VAL A 57 -3.50 11.86 -14.40
N GLY A 58 -2.83 12.81 -15.07
CA GLY A 58 -3.52 13.85 -15.84
C GLY A 58 -4.10 14.89 -14.89
N ASP A 59 -5.42 15.09 -14.96
CA ASP A 59 -6.19 15.98 -14.09
C ASP A 59 -6.94 15.21 -12.99
N ARG A 60 -6.63 13.91 -12.80
CA ARG A 60 -7.29 13.04 -11.82
C ARG A 60 -6.35 12.69 -10.68
N GLU A 61 -6.87 12.77 -9.47
CA GLU A 61 -6.25 12.29 -8.24
C GLU A 61 -6.82 10.91 -7.90
N TYR A 62 -5.96 10.00 -7.45
CA TYR A 62 -6.31 8.64 -7.09
C TYR A 62 -5.79 8.36 -5.69
N GLU A 63 -6.68 7.88 -4.82
CA GLU A 63 -6.37 7.51 -3.44
C GLU A 63 -6.68 6.01 -3.24
N TYR A 64 -5.82 5.32 -2.49
CA TYR A 64 -5.91 3.87 -2.29
C TYR A 64 -5.48 3.46 -0.90
N ASP A 65 -6.36 2.72 -0.22
CA ASP A 65 -6.06 2.04 1.03
C ASP A 65 -5.80 0.57 0.78
N ILE A 66 -4.59 0.09 1.08
CA ILE A 66 -4.19 -1.30 0.83
C ILE A 66 -3.75 -1.96 2.13
N ASP A 67 -4.36 -3.10 2.48
CA ASP A 67 -3.94 -3.90 3.64
C ASP A 67 -2.47 -4.29 3.52
N ALA A 68 -1.65 -3.82 4.48
CA ALA A 68 -0.20 -3.88 4.38
C ALA A 68 0.37 -5.30 4.53
N TYR A 69 -0.46 -6.28 4.90
CA TYR A 69 -0.05 -7.67 5.07
C TYR A 69 -0.52 -8.58 3.94
N THR A 70 -1.67 -8.30 3.34
CA THR A 70 -2.31 -9.15 2.33
C THR A 70 -2.27 -8.54 0.93
N GLY A 71 -2.11 -7.22 0.82
CA GLY A 71 -2.23 -6.50 -0.44
C GLY A 71 -3.66 -6.40 -0.95
N LYS A 72 -4.65 -6.64 -0.09
CA LYS A 72 -6.06 -6.43 -0.42
C LYS A 72 -6.34 -4.93 -0.45
N ILE A 73 -6.93 -4.44 -1.54
CA ILE A 73 -7.48 -3.08 -1.60
C ILE A 73 -8.68 -3.03 -0.65
N LEU A 74 -8.59 -2.18 0.35
CA LEU A 74 -9.60 -1.93 1.38
C LEU A 74 -10.56 -0.85 0.91
N ASP A 75 -10.00 0.24 0.40
CA ASP A 75 -10.73 1.38 -0.14
C ASP A 75 -9.97 1.96 -1.36
N TRP A 76 -10.70 2.68 -2.20
CA TRP A 76 -10.15 3.43 -3.31
C TRP A 76 -11.14 4.50 -3.77
N GLU A 77 -10.62 5.67 -4.07
CA GLU A 77 -11.37 6.78 -4.62
C GLU A 77 -10.56 7.51 -5.69
N TRP A 78 -11.27 8.27 -6.52
CA TRP A 78 -10.63 9.18 -7.46
C TRP A 78 -11.55 10.37 -7.70
N ASP A 79 -10.94 11.53 -7.90
CA ASP A 79 -11.61 12.76 -8.28
C ASP A 79 -11.33 13.12 -9.75
N ASP A 80 -12.29 13.79 -10.40
CA ASP A 80 -12.26 14.24 -11.81
C ASP A 80 -12.44 15.76 -11.93
#